data_AF-A0A970EPK3-F1
#
_entry.id   AF-A0A970EPK3-F1
#
_cell.length_a   1.000
_cell.length_b   1.000
_cell.length_c   1.000
_cell.angle_alpha   90.00
_cell.angle_beta   90.00
_cell.angle_gamma   90.00
#
_symmetry.space_group_name_H-M   'P 1'
#
loop_
_entity.id
_entity.type
_entity.pdbx_description
1 polymer ?
#
loop_
_entity_poly.entity_id
_entity_poly.type
_entity_poly.pdbx_seq_one_letter_code
_entity_poly.pdbx_strand_id
1 'polypeptide(L)'
;MYRLMFALLLGFILLGANERVLYENPRDSSGWVFEGSRRVQYAVARSEEEWGSSLAKLEPPPRNVPDVDWASEFPILVYLGEFPTGGYAVQIDEVTAKGRTIVVQVSRQSPPPGAVLTMAFTYPMHMITLSRDHLVGMEKVRFVSREGELLGEVDIF
;
A
#
# COMPACT_ATOMS: atom_id res chain seq x y z
N MET A 1 34.63 -28.53 19.18
CA MET A 1 35.27 -27.22 18.95
C MET A 1 34.88 -26.73 17.55
N TYR A 2 33.70 -26.12 17.42
CA TYR A 2 33.33 -25.22 16.33
C TYR A 2 32.42 -24.14 16.95
N ARG A 3 32.64 -22.93 16.47
CA ARG A 3 32.42 -21.68 17.18
C ARG A 3 30.94 -21.30 17.25
N LEU A 4 30.58 -20.76 18.41
CA LEU A 4 29.44 -19.91 18.69
C LEU A 4 29.17 -18.96 17.50
N MET A 5 28.12 -19.20 16.72
CA MET A 5 27.48 -18.16 15.90
C MET A 5 26.22 -17.71 16.64
N PHE A 6 26.46 -16.88 17.66
CA PHE A 6 25.46 -15.95 18.17
C PHE A 6 25.42 -14.78 17.18
N ALA A 7 24.37 -14.69 16.37
CA ALA A 7 24.09 -13.49 15.60
C ALA A 7 22.57 -13.26 15.57
N LEU A 8 22.13 -12.41 16.50
CA LEU A 8 21.02 -11.47 16.31
C LEU A 8 19.65 -12.05 15.89
N LEU A 9 19.15 -13.03 16.65
CA LEU A 9 17.70 -13.32 16.73
C LEU A 9 17.12 -12.85 18.09
N LEU A 10 17.70 -11.79 18.64
CA LEU A 10 17.33 -11.24 19.96
C LEU A 10 16.81 -9.78 19.87
N GLY A 11 16.35 -9.36 18.69
CA GLY A 11 15.98 -7.96 18.42
C GLY A 11 14.51 -7.70 18.04
N PHE A 12 13.64 -8.71 17.96
CA PHE A 12 12.25 -8.51 17.47
C PHE A 12 11.14 -9.16 18.30
N ILE A 13 11.47 -9.76 19.45
CA ILE A 13 10.47 -10.45 20.31
C ILE A 13 9.98 -9.55 21.47
N LEU A 14 10.37 -8.27 21.55
CA LEU A 14 10.02 -7.37 22.66
C LEU A 14 9.18 -6.13 22.30
N LEU A 15 8.53 -6.08 21.13
CA LEU A 15 7.55 -5.00 20.81
C LEU A 15 6.17 -5.53 20.37
N GLY A 16 5.81 -6.75 20.77
CA GLY A 16 4.51 -7.38 20.48
C GLY A 16 3.35 -6.89 21.37
N ALA A 17 3.21 -5.57 21.57
CA ALA A 17 2.06 -5.00 22.27
C ALA A 17 1.30 -4.07 21.33
N ASN A 18 0.18 -4.57 20.79
CA ASN A 18 -0.82 -3.88 19.96
C ASN A 18 -0.49 -3.69 18.46
N GLU A 19 -0.02 -4.73 17.79
CA GLU A 19 -0.18 -4.84 16.34
C GLU A 19 -1.47 -5.61 16.04
N ARG A 20 -2.36 -5.03 15.22
CA ARG A 20 -3.62 -5.66 14.78
C ARG A 20 -3.71 -5.62 13.26
N VAL A 21 -3.80 -6.77 12.62
CA VAL A 21 -4.09 -6.86 11.17
C VAL A 21 -5.53 -6.40 10.93
N LEU A 22 -5.70 -5.44 10.03
CA LEU A 22 -6.98 -4.89 9.59
C LEU A 22 -7.41 -5.48 8.25
N TYR A 23 -6.44 -5.84 7.42
CA TYR A 23 -6.65 -6.42 6.10
C TYR A 23 -5.41 -7.23 5.69
N GLU A 24 -5.66 -8.34 5.01
CA GLU A 24 -4.64 -9.16 4.36
C GLU A 24 -5.18 -9.55 2.98
N ASN A 25 -4.37 -9.34 1.95
CA ASN A 25 -4.72 -9.69 0.59
C ASN A 25 -4.49 -11.19 0.36
N PRO A 26 -5.49 -11.97 -0.07
CA PRO A 26 -5.30 -13.39 -0.35
C PRO A 26 -4.37 -13.66 -1.53
N ARG A 27 -4.08 -12.65 -2.37
CA ARG A 27 -3.22 -12.79 -3.53
C ARG A 27 -1.76 -12.64 -3.15
N ASP A 28 -1.01 -13.73 -3.29
CA ASP A 28 0.44 -13.72 -3.05
C ASP A 28 1.18 -12.80 -4.04
N SER A 29 1.87 -11.81 -3.48
CA SER A 29 2.78 -10.89 -4.16
C SER A 29 4.24 -11.14 -3.79
N SER A 30 4.56 -12.26 -3.12
CA SER A 30 5.86 -12.46 -2.52
C SER A 30 7.03 -12.55 -3.52
N GLY A 31 6.75 -13.00 -4.74
CA GLY A 31 7.70 -13.04 -5.85
C GLY A 31 7.71 -11.78 -6.71
N TRP A 32 6.98 -10.73 -6.33
CA TRP A 32 6.91 -9.50 -7.12
C TRP A 32 8.22 -8.73 -7.03
N VAL A 33 8.70 -8.31 -8.19
CA VAL A 33 9.89 -7.47 -8.35
C VAL A 33 9.49 -6.27 -9.18
N PHE A 34 9.96 -5.09 -8.76
CA PHE A 34 9.76 -3.86 -9.50
C PHE A 34 11.10 -3.25 -9.88
N GLU A 35 11.37 -3.19 -11.17
CA GLU A 35 12.53 -2.52 -11.73
C GLU A 35 12.16 -1.08 -12.14
N GLY A 36 12.91 -0.11 -11.63
CA GLY A 36 12.76 1.32 -11.94
C GLY A 36 12.47 2.19 -10.73
N SER A 37 12.40 3.50 -10.95
CA SER A 37 12.28 4.53 -9.91
C SER A 37 10.87 5.12 -9.79
N ARG A 38 9.85 4.52 -10.43
CA ARG A 38 8.47 5.03 -10.35
C ARG A 38 8.01 5.00 -8.90
N ARG A 39 7.67 6.17 -8.38
CA ARG A 39 7.14 6.35 -7.02
C ARG A 39 5.73 5.76 -6.93
N VAL A 40 5.42 5.15 -5.79
CA VAL A 40 4.04 4.83 -5.43
C VAL A 40 3.35 6.13 -5.05
N GLN A 41 2.22 6.39 -5.69
CA GLN A 41 1.28 7.40 -5.27
C GLN A 41 0.18 6.74 -4.46
N TYR A 42 -0.43 7.49 -3.55
CA TYR A 42 -1.40 6.93 -2.61
C TYR A 42 -2.43 7.97 -2.20
N ALA A 43 -3.60 7.49 -1.81
CA ALA A 43 -4.66 8.32 -1.27
C ALA A 43 -5.39 7.58 -0.15
N VAL A 44 -5.79 8.33 0.87
CA VAL A 44 -6.69 7.92 1.95
C VAL A 44 -7.58 9.12 2.28
N ALA A 45 -8.84 8.89 2.60
CA ALA A 45 -9.77 9.96 2.89
C ALA A 45 -10.81 9.53 3.93
N ARG A 46 -11.31 10.48 4.73
CA ARG A 46 -12.37 10.24 5.73
C ARG A 46 -13.73 10.72 5.25
N SER A 47 -13.78 11.43 4.13
CA SER A 47 -14.99 11.95 3.50
C SER A 47 -14.86 11.95 1.99
N GLU A 48 -16.00 12.04 1.31
CA GLU A 48 -16.07 12.16 -0.15
C GLU A 48 -15.34 13.40 -0.68
N GLU A 49 -15.40 14.53 0.04
CA GLU A 49 -14.71 15.76 -0.32
C GLU A 49 -13.18 15.63 -0.23
N GLU A 50 -12.69 15.05 0.88
CA GLU A 50 -11.27 14.72 1.05
C GLU A 50 -10.81 13.75 -0.03
N TRP A 51 -11.67 12.81 -0.44
CA TRP A 51 -11.37 11.82 -1.46
C TRP A 51 -11.21 12.44 -2.84
N GLY A 52 -12.17 13.24 -3.28
CA GLY A 52 -12.07 13.96 -4.55
C GLY A 52 -10.81 14.84 -4.62
N SER A 53 -10.51 15.53 -3.52
CA SER A 53 -9.29 16.35 -3.40
C SER A 53 -8.01 15.53 -3.42
N SER A 54 -8.01 14.33 -2.82
CA SER A 54 -6.85 13.43 -2.80
C SER A 54 -6.60 12.80 -4.17
N LEU A 55 -7.66 12.35 -4.85
CA LEU A 55 -7.56 11.78 -6.19
C LEU A 55 -7.09 12.80 -7.23
N ALA A 56 -7.53 14.05 -7.11
CA ALA A 56 -7.11 15.13 -8.02
C ALA A 56 -5.60 15.45 -7.93
N LYS A 57 -4.94 15.10 -6.82
CA LYS A 57 -3.49 15.27 -6.64
C LYS A 57 -2.65 14.14 -7.25
N LEU A 58 -3.29 13.03 -7.63
CA LEU A 58 -2.60 11.91 -8.25
C LEU A 58 -2.32 12.21 -9.72
N GLU A 59 -1.22 11.68 -10.25
CA GLU A 59 -0.71 12.00 -11.59
C GLU A 59 -0.58 10.73 -12.47
N PRO A 60 -1.36 10.60 -13.56
CA PRO A 60 -2.57 11.37 -13.85
C PRO A 60 -3.70 10.99 -12.87
N PRO A 61 -4.72 11.84 -12.66
CA PRO A 61 -5.84 11.51 -11.79
C PRO A 61 -6.49 10.19 -12.24
N PRO A 62 -6.65 9.20 -11.34
CA PRO A 62 -7.20 7.91 -11.71
C PRO A 62 -8.65 8.06 -12.16
N ARG A 63 -9.04 7.25 -13.14
CA ARG A 63 -10.42 7.17 -13.63
C ARG A 63 -11.05 5.88 -13.14
N ASN A 64 -12.37 5.89 -12.93
CA ASN A 64 -13.15 4.71 -12.54
C ASN A 64 -12.66 4.08 -11.22
N VAL A 65 -12.39 4.92 -10.21
CA VAL A 65 -12.23 4.44 -8.84
C VAL A 65 -13.54 3.79 -8.37
N PRO A 66 -13.51 2.67 -7.63
CA PRO A 66 -14.73 2.11 -7.06
C PRO A 66 -15.43 3.09 -6.10
N ASP A 67 -16.75 2.97 -5.98
CA ASP A 67 -17.53 3.73 -5.01
C ASP A 67 -17.20 3.29 -3.58
N VAL A 68 -17.40 4.20 -2.61
CA VAL A 68 -17.15 3.97 -1.18
C VAL A 68 -18.46 4.17 -0.42
N ASP A 69 -18.81 3.24 0.46
CA ASP A 69 -19.88 3.48 1.44
C ASP A 69 -19.37 4.40 2.56
N TRP A 70 -19.51 5.70 2.35
CA TRP A 70 -19.03 6.71 3.30
C TRP A 70 -19.72 6.66 4.66
N ALA A 71 -20.83 5.94 4.83
CA ALA A 71 -21.47 5.79 6.14
C ALA A 71 -20.69 4.84 7.06
N SER A 72 -20.03 3.83 6.49
CA SER A 72 -19.42 2.75 7.27
C SER A 72 -17.93 2.52 6.96
N GLU A 73 -17.43 3.04 5.83
CA GLU A 73 -16.10 2.74 5.32
C GLU A 73 -15.23 3.99 5.06
N PHE A 74 -13.93 3.74 4.88
CA PHE A 74 -12.97 4.68 4.31
C PHE A 74 -12.05 3.96 3.30
N PRO A 75 -11.62 4.63 2.21
CA PRO A 75 -10.78 4.00 1.19
C PRO A 75 -9.29 4.17 1.47
N ILE A 76 -8.52 3.19 1.01
CA ILE A 76 -7.06 3.29 0.83
C ILE A 76 -6.75 2.89 -0.61
N LEU A 77 -6.02 3.73 -1.33
CA LEU A 77 -5.61 3.50 -2.70
C LEU A 77 -4.09 3.64 -2.85
N VAL A 78 -3.52 2.74 -3.63
CA VAL A 78 -2.14 2.79 -4.13
C VAL A 78 -2.15 2.78 -5.65
N TYR A 79 -1.26 3.55 -6.25
CA TYR A 79 -1.30 3.83 -7.68
C TYR A 79 0.10 4.11 -8.23
N LEU A 80 0.39 3.61 -9.43
CA LEU A 80 1.69 3.82 -10.07
C LEU A 80 1.68 4.86 -11.19
N GLY A 81 0.53 5.47 -11.49
CA GLY A 81 0.42 6.38 -12.62
C GLY A 81 0.29 5.64 -13.95
N GLU A 82 0.63 6.34 -15.03
CA GLU A 82 0.55 5.83 -16.39
C GLU A 82 1.78 4.99 -16.78
N PHE A 83 1.52 3.85 -17.44
CA PHE A 83 2.54 3.08 -18.16
C PHE A 83 2.15 2.90 -19.62
N PRO A 84 3.10 2.94 -20.56
CA PRO A 84 2.83 2.81 -21.99
C PRO A 84 2.48 1.38 -22.44
N THR A 85 2.63 0.40 -21.56
CA THR A 85 2.34 -1.01 -21.80
C THR A 85 1.60 -1.63 -20.62
N GLY A 86 1.01 -2.81 -20.84
CA GLY A 86 0.59 -3.69 -19.75
C GLY A 86 1.78 -4.33 -19.00
N GLY A 87 1.46 -5.22 -18.06
CA GLY A 87 2.44 -6.02 -17.31
C GLY A 87 2.97 -5.39 -16.02
N TYR A 88 2.58 -4.15 -15.73
CA TYR A 88 2.85 -3.49 -14.45
C TYR A 88 1.69 -3.71 -13.48
N ALA A 89 2.00 -3.85 -12.19
CA ALA A 89 0.99 -3.99 -11.15
C ALA A 89 1.43 -3.38 -9.82
N VAL A 90 0.46 -3.03 -8.99
CA VAL A 90 0.66 -2.59 -7.60
C VAL A 90 -0.43 -3.22 -6.74
N GLN A 91 -0.10 -3.53 -5.50
CA GLN A 91 -0.99 -4.23 -4.59
C GLN A 91 -0.75 -3.75 -3.16
N ILE A 92 -1.84 -3.36 -2.47
CA ILE A 92 -1.91 -3.41 -1.00
C ILE A 92 -1.91 -4.87 -0.57
N ASP A 93 -0.88 -5.28 0.17
CA ASP A 93 -0.70 -6.65 0.64
C ASP A 93 -1.32 -6.84 2.01
N GLU A 94 -1.04 -5.92 2.93
CA GLU A 94 -1.47 -5.99 4.32
C GLU A 94 -1.71 -4.58 4.85
N VAL A 95 -2.70 -4.43 5.72
CA VAL A 95 -2.89 -3.23 6.51
C VAL A 95 -2.89 -3.61 7.99
N THR A 96 -1.99 -3.00 8.76
CA THR A 96 -1.88 -3.22 10.21
C THR A 96 -2.06 -1.93 10.98
N ALA A 97 -2.72 -1.99 12.12
CA ALA A 97 -2.68 -0.94 13.13
C ALA A 97 -1.51 -1.20 14.08
N LYS A 98 -0.61 -0.22 14.23
CA LYS A 98 0.52 -0.24 15.17
C LYS A 98 0.49 1.05 15.99
N GLY A 99 0.05 0.96 17.25
CA GLY A 99 -0.17 2.14 18.09
C GLY A 99 -1.23 3.06 17.48
N ARG A 100 -0.85 4.30 17.13
CA ARG A 100 -1.73 5.31 16.50
C ARG A 100 -1.48 5.47 15.00
N THR A 101 -0.78 4.50 14.39
CA THR A 101 -0.45 4.52 12.95
C THR A 101 -1.07 3.30 12.27
N ILE A 102 -1.73 3.52 11.14
CA ILE A 102 -2.07 2.48 10.19
C ILE A 102 -0.87 2.31 9.25
N VAL A 103 -0.34 1.10 9.12
CA VAL A 103 0.74 0.75 8.20
C VAL A 103 0.15 -0.04 7.05
N VAL A 104 0.35 0.45 5.83
CA VAL A 104 -0.09 -0.16 4.57
C VAL A 104 1.15 -0.71 3.87
N GLN A 105 1.26 -2.03 3.79
CA GLN A 105 2.34 -2.69 3.06
C GLN A 105 1.96 -2.80 1.58
N VAL A 106 2.89 -2.41 0.71
CA VAL A 106 2.65 -2.29 -0.74
C VAL A 106 3.71 -3.05 -1.53
N SER A 107 3.25 -3.91 -2.43
CA SER A 107 4.08 -4.56 -3.45
C SER A 107 3.84 -3.98 -4.82
N ARG A 108 4.87 -4.04 -5.66
CA ARG A 108 4.85 -3.57 -7.05
C ARG A 108 5.48 -4.63 -7.95
N GLN A 109 4.98 -4.71 -9.17
CA GLN A 109 5.52 -5.60 -10.19
C GLN A 109 5.78 -4.83 -11.48
N SER A 110 6.97 -5.02 -12.05
CA SER A 110 7.29 -4.69 -13.44
C SER A 110 7.24 -5.97 -14.29
N PRO A 111 6.95 -5.87 -15.60
CA PRO A 111 7.06 -7.01 -16.48
C PRO A 111 8.51 -7.52 -16.52
N PRO A 112 8.74 -8.84 -16.63
CA PRO A 112 10.09 -9.36 -16.74
C PRO A 112 10.75 -8.95 -18.07
N PRO A 113 12.09 -8.87 -18.12
CA PRO A 113 12.80 -8.58 -19.36
C PRO A 113 12.40 -9.51 -20.50
N GLY A 114 12.13 -8.95 -21.67
CA GLY A 114 11.74 -9.70 -22.86
C GLY A 114 10.30 -10.21 -22.87
N ALA A 115 9.47 -9.83 -21.90
CA ALA A 115 8.04 -10.14 -21.93
C ALA A 115 7.37 -9.56 -23.18
N VAL A 116 6.49 -10.35 -23.80
CA VAL A 116 5.57 -9.84 -24.82
C VAL A 116 4.43 -9.13 -24.11
N LEU A 117 4.31 -7.82 -24.33
CA LEU A 117 3.36 -6.97 -23.62
C LEU A 117 2.30 -6.40 -24.56
N THR A 118 1.11 -6.17 -24.01
CA THR A 118 0.08 -5.38 -24.67
C THR A 118 0.55 -3.94 -24.77
N MET A 119 0.53 -3.40 -25.99
CA MET A 119 0.91 -2.02 -26.31
C MET A 119 -0.30 -1.09 -26.13
N ALA A 120 -0.62 -0.77 -24.88
CA ALA A 120 -1.67 0.17 -24.53
C ALA A 120 -1.32 0.88 -23.22
N PHE A 121 -1.77 2.13 -23.07
CA PHE A 121 -1.63 2.84 -21.81
C PHE A 121 -2.41 2.13 -20.70
N THR A 122 -1.75 1.90 -19.57
CA THR A 122 -2.36 1.30 -18.38
C THR A 122 -2.11 2.16 -17.15
N TYR A 123 -2.95 1.98 -16.13
CA TYR A 123 -2.98 2.78 -14.91
C TYR A 123 -3.02 1.86 -13.69
N PRO A 124 -1.93 1.15 -13.34
CA PRO A 124 -1.95 0.13 -12.29
C PRO A 124 -2.30 0.73 -10.93
N MET A 125 -3.40 0.26 -10.35
CA MET A 125 -3.90 0.69 -9.05
C MET A 125 -4.49 -0.48 -8.25
N HIS A 126 -4.47 -0.38 -6.93
CA HIS A 126 -5.25 -1.23 -6.04
C HIS A 126 -5.93 -0.34 -5.00
N MET A 127 -7.21 -0.55 -4.78
CA MET A 127 -8.01 0.13 -3.77
C MET A 127 -8.73 -0.89 -2.91
N ILE A 128 -8.73 -0.65 -1.61
CA ILE A 128 -9.55 -1.37 -0.64
C ILE A 128 -10.38 -0.36 0.16
N THR A 129 -11.47 -0.82 0.75
CA THR A 129 -12.21 -0.09 1.78
C THR A 129 -12.11 -0.84 3.10
N LEU A 130 -12.08 -0.09 4.20
CA LEU A 130 -12.00 -0.62 5.56
C LEU A 130 -13.06 0.05 6.43
N SER A 131 -13.49 -0.63 7.49
CA SER A 131 -14.43 -0.05 8.46
C SER A 131 -13.87 1.23 9.08
N ARG A 132 -14.70 2.28 9.15
CA ARG A 132 -14.40 3.55 9.82
C ARG A 132 -13.95 3.39 11.26
N ASP A 133 -14.38 2.33 11.95
CA ASP A 133 -13.98 2.05 13.33
C ASP A 133 -12.47 1.87 13.47
N HIS A 134 -11.78 1.50 12.39
CA HIS A 134 -10.32 1.39 12.38
C HIS A 134 -9.61 2.74 12.36
N LEU A 135 -10.28 3.85 12.04
CA LEU A 135 -9.70 5.19 12.09
C LEU A 135 -9.73 5.80 13.49
N VAL A 136 -10.55 5.28 14.41
CA VAL A 136 -10.74 5.88 15.73
C VAL A 136 -9.42 5.87 16.51
N GLY A 137 -8.95 7.08 16.86
CA GLY A 137 -7.69 7.27 17.58
C GLY A 137 -6.43 7.09 16.75
N MET A 138 -6.55 6.89 15.44
CA MET A 138 -5.41 6.87 14.52
C MET A 138 -5.04 8.29 14.11
N GLU A 139 -3.75 8.50 13.89
CA GLU A 139 -3.14 9.79 13.62
C GLU A 139 -2.60 9.90 12.21
N LYS A 140 -2.11 8.78 11.67
CA LYS A 140 -1.50 8.74 10.36
C LYS A 140 -1.65 7.37 9.71
N VAL A 141 -1.55 7.41 8.39
CA VAL A 141 -1.41 6.24 7.53
C VAL A 141 -0.03 6.30 6.89
N ARG A 142 0.74 5.22 7.04
CA ARG A 142 2.09 5.09 6.48
C ARG A 142 2.10 3.99 5.44
N PHE A 143 2.63 4.31 4.26
CA PHE A 143 2.82 3.37 3.17
C PHE A 143 4.27 2.88 3.18
N VAL A 144 4.45 1.57 3.20
CA VAL A 144 5.78 0.94 3.22
C VAL A 144 5.91 -0.11 2.12
N SER A 145 7.14 -0.33 1.65
CA SER A 145 7.45 -1.49 0.80
C SER A 145 7.34 -2.77 1.61
N ARG A 146 7.44 -3.91 0.92
CA ARG A 146 7.47 -5.22 1.57
C ARG A 146 8.65 -5.37 2.54
N GLU A 147 9.78 -4.76 2.21
CA GLU A 147 11.01 -4.71 3.00
C GLU A 147 10.96 -3.67 4.14
N GLY A 148 9.86 -2.93 4.26
CA GLY A 148 9.67 -1.89 5.27
C GLY A 148 10.23 -0.52 4.91
N GLU A 149 10.63 -0.30 3.66
CA GLU A 149 11.06 1.03 3.18
C GLU A 149 9.87 2.00 3.20
N LEU A 150 10.05 3.22 3.73
CA LEU A 150 9.00 4.23 3.72
C LEU A 150 8.74 4.73 2.29
N LEU A 151 7.53 4.50 1.79
CA LEU A 151 7.07 5.04 0.51
C LEU A 151 6.41 6.41 0.68
N GLY A 152 5.81 6.65 1.85
CA GLY A 152 5.24 7.93 2.24
C GLY A 152 4.23 7.82 3.39
N GLU A 153 3.67 8.95 3.79
CA GLU A 153 2.65 9.00 4.85
C GLU A 153 1.60 10.10 4.60
N VAL A 154 0.44 9.92 5.23
CA VAL A 154 -0.69 10.85 5.24
C VAL A 154 -1.14 11.03 6.69
N ASP A 155 -1.19 12.27 7.15
CA ASP A 155 -1.77 12.63 8.44
C ASP A 155 -3.31 12.66 8.32
N ILE A 156 -4.01 12.11 9.31
CA ILE A 156 -5.49 11.95 9.30
C ILE A 156 -6.17 12.68 10.47
N PHE A 157 -5.51 13.70 11.04
CA PHE A 157 -6.03 14.58 12.09
C PHE A 157 -7.05 15.57 11.55
#